data_AF-A0A1I5IXG9-F1
#
_entry.id   AF-A0A1I5IXG9-F1
#
_cell.length_a   1.000
_cell.length_b   1.000
_cell.length_c   1.000
_cell.angle_alpha   90.00
_cell.angle_beta   90.00
_cell.angle_gamma   90.00
#
_symmetry.space_group_name_H-M   'P 1'
#
loop_
_entity.id
_entity.type
_entity.pdbx_description
1 polymer ?
#
loop_
_entity_poly.entity_id
_entity_poly.type
_entity_poly.pdbx_seq_one_letter_code
_entity_poly.pdbx_strand_id
1 'polypeptide(L)'
;MFSFYEMENEELEIPKLYSYFGICLATFFGGPLAGGVLIYKNLHVLNERSKGLKIVILFFIFQVLLFCFIIFLPKYFVNQIPNFLIPFLTALIVYQSSKKLFGEELKFREINEIKPKGNLKALGIGFLVLLLSSSIFLSFAIPMRLLSDPVEFENFLVDFADNEAKTADFNDHFFNLSDSELASYFQNDYLPIWYENKELIQEIKESDIQLSWDLEKKLELLDKYTDKRILVGEVFLKDYKNRHATYIEDINLIMGDIHDILRELEELY
;
A
#
# COMPACT_ATOMS: atom_id res chain seq x y z
N MET A 1 -27.55 -78.73 -3.08
CA MET A 1 -28.58 -77.67 -2.97
C MET A 1 -28.21 -76.84 -1.75
N PHE A 2 -27.32 -75.87 -1.94
CA PHE A 2 -26.92 -74.91 -0.91
C PHE A 2 -26.84 -73.53 -1.56
N SER A 3 -27.52 -72.60 -0.89
CA SER A 3 -27.80 -71.19 -1.15
C SER A 3 -27.08 -70.49 -2.31
N PHE A 4 -27.88 -70.13 -3.33
CA PHE A 4 -27.61 -69.10 -4.32
C PHE A 4 -28.53 -67.89 -4.04
N TYR A 5 -28.63 -67.46 -2.78
CA TYR A 5 -29.50 -66.34 -2.39
C TYR A 5 -28.90 -65.63 -1.18
N GLU A 6 -28.03 -64.66 -1.45
CA GLU A 6 -27.70 -63.50 -0.60
C GLU A 6 -26.58 -62.73 -1.31
N MET A 7 -26.84 -62.28 -2.55
CA MET A 7 -26.14 -61.09 -3.04
C MET A 7 -26.95 -59.91 -2.52
N GLU A 8 -26.50 -59.34 -1.40
CA GLU A 8 -26.92 -58.06 -0.88
C GLU A 8 -26.95 -57.03 -2.02
N ASN A 9 -28.14 -56.48 -2.27
CA ASN A 9 -28.28 -55.21 -2.97
C ASN A 9 -27.66 -54.12 -2.07
N GLU A 10 -26.35 -53.93 -2.12
CA GLU A 10 -25.77 -52.63 -1.79
C GLU A 10 -26.29 -51.64 -2.83
N GLU A 11 -27.37 -50.92 -2.50
CA GLU A 11 -27.75 -49.72 -3.25
C GLU A 11 -26.52 -48.80 -3.29
N LEU A 12 -25.91 -48.66 -4.46
CA LEU A 12 -24.78 -47.77 -4.71
C LEU A 12 -25.21 -46.33 -4.36
N GLU A 13 -24.90 -45.88 -3.14
CA GLU A 13 -25.16 -44.51 -2.71
C GLU A 13 -24.37 -43.53 -3.60
N ILE A 14 -25.08 -42.76 -4.42
CA ILE A 14 -24.46 -41.79 -5.32
C ILE A 14 -23.88 -40.64 -4.49
N PRO A 15 -22.55 -40.39 -4.49
CA PRO A 15 -21.94 -39.45 -3.55
C PRO A 15 -22.34 -38.00 -3.83
N LYS A 16 -22.57 -37.20 -2.79
CA LYS A 16 -23.13 -35.84 -2.92
C LYS A 16 -22.12 -34.80 -3.44
N LEU A 17 -22.60 -33.86 -4.26
CA LEU A 17 -21.85 -32.70 -4.76
C LEU A 17 -22.30 -31.41 -4.07
N TYR A 18 -21.44 -30.40 -4.03
CA TYR A 18 -21.83 -29.03 -3.69
C TYR A 18 -22.68 -28.43 -4.83
N SER A 19 -23.75 -27.74 -4.47
CA SER A 19 -24.64 -27.05 -5.42
C SER A 19 -23.99 -25.79 -6.00
N TYR A 20 -24.54 -25.28 -7.12
CA TYR A 20 -24.15 -23.98 -7.66
C TYR A 20 -24.25 -22.86 -6.62
N PHE A 21 -25.35 -22.82 -5.88
CA PHE A 21 -25.56 -21.83 -4.85
C PHE A 21 -24.50 -21.92 -3.75
N GLY A 22 -24.18 -23.13 -3.26
CA GLY A 22 -23.12 -23.31 -2.27
C GLY A 22 -21.75 -22.85 -2.78
N ILE A 23 -21.42 -23.15 -4.04
CA ILE A 23 -20.17 -22.70 -4.68
C ILE A 23 -20.12 -21.17 -4.78
N CYS A 24 -21.20 -20.54 -5.26
CA CYS A 24 -21.29 -19.09 -5.38
C CYS A 24 -21.21 -18.40 -4.02
N LEU A 25 -21.90 -18.95 -3.01
CA LEU A 25 -21.91 -18.42 -1.66
C LEU A 25 -20.50 -18.43 -1.05
N ALA A 26 -19.79 -19.55 -1.16
CA ALA A 26 -18.41 -19.64 -0.68
C ALA A 26 -17.48 -18.69 -1.45
N THR A 27 -17.70 -18.52 -2.75
CA THR A 27 -16.91 -17.59 -3.58
C THR A 27 -17.16 -16.14 -3.20
N PHE A 28 -18.41 -15.77 -2.97
CA PHE A 28 -18.80 -14.41 -2.62
C PHE A 28 -18.14 -13.95 -1.31
N PHE A 29 -18.07 -14.83 -0.31
CA PHE A 29 -17.45 -14.51 0.99
C PHE A 29 -15.96 -14.82 1.06
N GLY A 30 -15.48 -15.86 0.38
CA GLY A 30 -14.11 -16.38 0.46
C GLY A 30 -13.23 -16.08 -0.75
N GLY A 31 -13.75 -15.39 -1.75
CA GLY A 31 -13.07 -15.10 -3.00
C GLY A 31 -13.03 -16.27 -3.99
N PRO A 32 -12.56 -16.03 -5.23
CA PRO A 32 -12.44 -17.04 -6.28
C PRO A 32 -11.74 -18.34 -5.86
N LEU A 33 -10.73 -18.28 -4.98
CA LEU A 33 -10.05 -19.49 -4.49
C LEU A 33 -11.00 -20.42 -3.74
N ALA A 34 -11.92 -19.89 -2.94
CA ALA A 34 -12.92 -20.70 -2.23
C ALA A 34 -13.84 -21.45 -3.22
N GLY A 35 -14.24 -20.76 -4.29
CA GLY A 35 -14.96 -21.36 -5.41
C GLY A 35 -14.18 -22.48 -6.08
N GLY A 36 -12.90 -22.24 -6.36
CA GLY A 36 -11.97 -23.24 -6.92
C GLY A 36 -11.83 -24.49 -6.04
N VAL A 37 -11.72 -24.32 -4.72
CA VAL A 37 -11.64 -25.43 -3.76
C VAL A 37 -12.93 -26.28 -3.78
N LEU A 38 -14.10 -25.67 -3.84
CA LEU A 38 -15.37 -26.40 -3.93
C LEU A 38 -15.55 -27.11 -5.27
N ILE A 39 -15.13 -26.48 -6.37
CA ILE A 39 -15.06 -27.13 -7.69
C ILE A 39 -14.14 -28.36 -7.62
N TYR A 40 -12.95 -28.24 -7.03
CA TYR A 40 -12.05 -29.38 -6.82
C TYR A 40 -12.72 -30.50 -6.01
N LYS A 41 -13.43 -30.17 -4.93
CA LYS A 41 -14.15 -31.18 -4.12
C LYS A 41 -15.24 -31.90 -4.92
N ASN A 42 -15.91 -31.22 -5.85
CA ASN A 42 -16.87 -31.86 -6.74
C ASN A 42 -16.18 -32.73 -7.79
N LEU A 43 -15.18 -32.20 -8.50
CA LEU A 43 -14.44 -32.96 -9.51
C LEU A 43 -13.72 -34.17 -8.91
N HIS A 44 -13.27 -34.09 -7.66
CA HIS A 44 -12.69 -35.23 -6.96
C HIS A 44 -13.70 -36.36 -6.76
N VAL A 45 -14.95 -36.04 -6.41
CA VAL A 45 -16.05 -37.03 -6.32
C VAL A 45 -16.35 -37.65 -7.69
N LEU A 46 -16.18 -36.89 -8.77
CA LEU A 46 -16.37 -37.35 -10.15
C LEU A 46 -15.14 -38.04 -10.74
N ASN A 47 -14.16 -38.43 -9.91
CA ASN A 47 -12.90 -39.04 -10.33
C ASN A 47 -12.05 -38.17 -11.30
N GLU A 48 -12.33 -36.87 -11.37
CA GLU A 48 -11.62 -35.89 -12.21
C GLU A 48 -10.61 -35.05 -11.40
N ARG A 49 -9.91 -35.67 -10.44
CA ARG A 49 -9.03 -34.99 -9.48
C ARG A 49 -7.97 -34.09 -10.16
N SER A 50 -7.36 -34.55 -11.25
CA SER A 50 -6.34 -33.80 -11.99
C SER A 50 -6.88 -32.49 -12.57
N LYS A 51 -8.10 -32.52 -13.14
CA LYS A 51 -8.78 -31.30 -13.60
C LYS A 51 -9.10 -30.37 -12.42
N GLY A 52 -9.55 -30.93 -11.30
CA GLY A 52 -9.84 -30.14 -10.10
C GLY A 52 -8.61 -29.39 -9.55
N LEU A 53 -7.43 -30.03 -9.51
CA LEU A 53 -6.20 -29.36 -9.06
C LEU A 53 -5.81 -28.19 -9.97
N LYS A 54 -5.93 -28.36 -11.30
CA LYS A 54 -5.70 -27.26 -12.26
C LYS A 54 -6.63 -26.08 -12.00
N ILE A 55 -7.88 -26.34 -11.66
CA ILE A 55 -8.85 -25.29 -11.34
C ILE A 55 -8.49 -24.54 -10.04
N VAL A 56 -8.06 -25.24 -9.00
CA VAL A 56 -7.60 -24.58 -7.76
C VAL A 56 -6.41 -23.66 -8.04
N ILE A 57 -5.43 -24.13 -8.81
CA ILE A 57 -4.26 -23.33 -9.20
C ILE A 57 -4.69 -22.10 -10.01
N LEU A 58 -5.60 -22.28 -10.98
CA LEU A 58 -6.11 -21.18 -11.80
C LEU A 58 -6.82 -20.11 -10.94
N PHE A 59 -7.68 -20.53 -10.02
CA PHE A 59 -8.39 -19.58 -9.13
C PHE A 59 -7.48 -18.98 -8.06
N PHE A 60 -6.43 -19.67 -7.64
CA PHE A 60 -5.37 -19.08 -6.81
C PHE A 60 -4.66 -17.95 -7.56
N ILE A 61 -4.21 -18.20 -8.79
CA ILE A 61 -3.58 -17.17 -9.63
C ILE A 61 -4.54 -16.00 -9.86
N PHE A 62 -5.80 -16.28 -10.18
CA PHE A 62 -6.82 -15.23 -10.35
C PHE A 62 -7.04 -14.40 -9.08
N GLN A 63 -7.06 -15.03 -7.91
CA GLN A 63 -7.15 -14.34 -6.62
C GLN A 63 -5.97 -13.39 -6.40
N VAL A 64 -4.74 -13.86 -6.64
CA VAL A 64 -3.52 -13.05 -6.49
C VAL A 64 -3.55 -11.87 -7.45
N LEU A 65 -3.86 -12.08 -8.72
CA LEU A 65 -3.98 -11.01 -9.72
C LEU A 65 -5.05 -9.98 -9.33
N LEU A 66 -6.18 -10.44 -8.79
CA LEU A 66 -7.25 -9.56 -8.33
C LEU A 66 -6.79 -8.69 -7.15
N PHE A 67 -6.04 -9.24 -6.20
CA PHE A 67 -5.46 -8.46 -5.10
C PHE A 67 -4.42 -7.46 -5.58
N CYS A 68 -3.50 -7.86 -6.47
CA CYS A 68 -2.55 -6.93 -7.07
C CYS A 68 -3.28 -5.80 -7.79
N PHE A 69 -4.30 -6.12 -8.61
CA PHE A 69 -5.08 -5.12 -9.32
C PHE A 69 -5.75 -4.11 -8.38
N ILE A 70 -6.29 -4.56 -7.24
CA ILE A 70 -6.89 -3.67 -6.23
C ILE A 70 -5.85 -2.75 -5.60
N ILE A 71 -4.65 -3.27 -5.26
CA ILE A 71 -3.57 -2.46 -4.65
C ILE A 71 -3.11 -1.35 -5.60
N PHE A 72 -2.96 -1.66 -6.89
CA PHE A 72 -2.51 -0.69 -7.89
C PHE A 72 -3.60 0.28 -8.36
N LEU A 73 -4.83 0.13 -7.90
CA LEU A 73 -5.94 0.98 -8.31
C LEU A 73 -5.88 2.32 -7.54
N PRO A 74 -5.89 3.49 -8.22
CA PRO A 74 -5.89 4.78 -7.53
C PRO A 74 -7.13 4.94 -6.64
N LYS A 75 -6.96 5.54 -5.45
CA LYS A 75 -8.05 5.72 -4.44
C LYS A 75 -9.32 6.34 -5.02
N TYR A 76 -9.17 7.28 -5.97
CA TYR A 76 -10.30 7.93 -6.65
C TYR A 76 -11.23 6.93 -7.36
N PHE A 77 -10.68 5.90 -7.99
CA PHE A 77 -11.47 4.86 -8.67
C PHE A 77 -12.03 3.84 -7.69
N VAL A 78 -11.27 3.46 -6.65
CA VAL A 78 -11.73 2.51 -5.63
C VAL A 78 -13.01 2.99 -4.96
N ASN A 79 -13.08 4.27 -4.61
CA ASN A 79 -14.22 4.85 -3.91
C ASN A 79 -15.52 4.89 -4.73
N GLN A 80 -15.44 4.68 -6.05
CA GLN A 80 -16.61 4.64 -6.93
C GLN A 80 -17.16 3.23 -7.14
N ILE A 81 -16.38 2.20 -6.79
CA ILE A 81 -16.76 0.80 -7.02
C ILE A 81 -17.61 0.32 -5.84
N PRO A 82 -18.86 -0.14 -6.08
CA PRO A 82 -19.68 -0.71 -5.01
C PRO A 82 -19.02 -1.97 -4.43
N ASN A 83 -18.99 -2.08 -3.10
CA ASN A 83 -18.32 -3.18 -2.39
C ASN A 83 -18.80 -4.59 -2.80
N PHE A 84 -20.04 -4.72 -3.27
CA PHE A 84 -20.60 -6.01 -3.69
C PHE A 84 -20.21 -6.41 -5.13
N LEU A 85 -19.72 -5.48 -5.95
CA LEU A 85 -19.52 -5.70 -7.38
C LEU A 85 -18.43 -6.73 -7.65
N ILE A 86 -17.27 -6.61 -6.99
CA ILE A 86 -16.15 -7.54 -7.15
C ILE A 86 -16.52 -8.96 -6.65
N PRO A 87 -17.09 -9.14 -5.43
CA PRO A 87 -17.61 -10.44 -4.99
C PRO A 87 -18.65 -11.04 -5.94
N PHE A 88 -19.55 -10.22 -6.48
CA PHE A 88 -20.58 -10.68 -7.42
C PHE A 88 -19.98 -11.17 -8.74
N LEU A 89 -19.07 -10.39 -9.35
CA LEU A 89 -18.41 -10.76 -10.60
C LEU A 89 -17.57 -12.02 -10.45
N THR A 90 -16.83 -12.16 -9.34
CA THR A 90 -16.04 -13.36 -9.07
C THR A 90 -16.93 -14.60 -8.87
N ALA A 91 -18.04 -14.46 -8.14
CA ALA A 91 -19.04 -15.53 -8.02
C ALA A 91 -19.64 -15.92 -9.37
N LEU A 92 -19.91 -14.94 -10.26
CA LEU A 92 -20.40 -15.19 -11.61
C LEU A 92 -19.39 -15.96 -12.47
N ILE A 93 -18.11 -15.60 -12.41
CA ILE A 93 -17.03 -16.31 -13.13
C ILE A 93 -16.92 -17.77 -12.65
N VAL A 94 -16.93 -17.98 -11.33
CA VAL A 94 -16.89 -19.33 -10.75
C VAL A 94 -18.14 -20.12 -11.12
N TYR A 95 -19.33 -19.50 -11.10
CA TYR A 95 -20.57 -20.11 -11.54
C TYR A 95 -20.45 -20.63 -12.98
N GLN A 96 -20.00 -19.79 -13.91
CA GLN A 96 -19.83 -20.19 -15.31
C GLN A 96 -18.82 -21.34 -15.46
N SER A 97 -17.72 -21.29 -14.71
CA SER A 97 -16.72 -22.35 -14.70
C SER A 97 -17.29 -23.67 -14.19
N SER A 98 -18.04 -23.65 -13.08
CA SER A 98 -18.68 -24.84 -12.52
C SER A 98 -19.71 -25.47 -13.48
N LYS A 99 -20.51 -24.62 -14.15
CA LYS A 99 -21.48 -25.06 -15.16
C LYS A 99 -20.81 -25.75 -16.35
N LYS A 100 -19.67 -25.23 -16.80
CA LYS A 100 -18.89 -25.83 -17.90
C LYS A 100 -18.24 -27.17 -17.51
N LEU A 101 -17.81 -27.32 -16.25
CA LEU A 101 -17.04 -28.48 -15.81
C LEU A 101 -17.90 -29.71 -15.45
N PHE A 102 -19.02 -29.50 -14.76
CA PHE A 102 -19.85 -30.60 -14.24
C PHE A 102 -21.34 -30.24 -14.23
N GLY A 103 -21.76 -29.34 -15.12
CA GLY A 103 -23.13 -28.86 -15.08
C GLY A 103 -24.19 -29.90 -15.46
N GLU A 104 -23.85 -30.85 -16.33
CA GLU A 104 -24.71 -31.98 -16.68
C GLU A 104 -24.90 -32.92 -15.48
N GLU A 105 -23.84 -33.20 -14.74
CA GLU A 105 -23.86 -34.03 -13.55
C GLU A 105 -24.72 -33.42 -12.42
N LEU A 106 -24.66 -32.10 -12.23
CA LEU A 106 -25.53 -31.42 -11.27
C LEU A 106 -27.00 -31.47 -11.69
N LYS A 107 -27.31 -31.33 -12.99
CA LYS A 107 -28.68 -31.49 -13.50
C LYS A 107 -29.19 -32.90 -13.32
N PHE A 108 -28.37 -33.90 -13.64
CA PHE A 108 -28.71 -35.31 -13.43
C PHE A 108 -29.10 -35.55 -11.96
N ARG A 109 -28.31 -35.03 -11.01
CA ARG A 109 -28.58 -35.18 -9.57
C ARG A 109 -29.84 -34.46 -9.12
N GLU A 110 -30.12 -33.29 -9.69
CA GLU A 110 -31.34 -32.53 -9.41
C GLU A 110 -32.59 -33.28 -9.90
N ILE A 111 -32.56 -33.83 -11.11
CA ILE A 111 -33.66 -34.64 -11.68
C ILE A 111 -33.91 -35.91 -10.87
N ASN A 112 -32.86 -36.53 -10.32
CA ASN A 112 -32.95 -37.73 -9.49
C ASN A 112 -33.12 -37.43 -7.98
N GLU A 113 -33.46 -36.19 -7.60
CA GLU A 113 -33.69 -35.75 -6.21
C GLU A 113 -32.52 -36.02 -5.24
N ILE A 114 -31.30 -36.13 -5.76
CA ILE A 114 -30.09 -36.38 -4.97
C ILE A 114 -29.68 -35.09 -4.26
N LYS A 115 -29.90 -35.06 -2.94
CA LYS A 115 -29.62 -33.87 -2.10
C LYS A 115 -28.15 -33.43 -2.19
N PRO A 116 -27.86 -32.14 -2.42
CA PRO A 116 -26.49 -31.62 -2.44
C PRO A 116 -25.87 -31.60 -1.04
N LYS A 117 -24.55 -31.42 -0.99
CA LYS A 117 -23.83 -31.06 0.25
C LYS A 117 -24.38 -29.74 0.79
N GLY A 118 -24.55 -29.66 2.12
CA GLY A 118 -25.18 -28.51 2.77
C GLY A 118 -24.44 -27.19 2.52
N ASN A 119 -25.19 -26.13 2.21
CA ASN A 119 -24.64 -24.81 1.90
C ASN A 119 -23.83 -24.21 3.06
N LEU A 120 -24.16 -24.53 4.31
CA LEU A 120 -23.39 -24.10 5.48
C LEU A 120 -21.95 -24.65 5.46
N LYS A 121 -21.75 -25.89 4.98
CA LYS A 121 -20.40 -26.46 4.81
C LYS A 121 -19.62 -25.71 3.74
N ALA A 122 -20.30 -25.31 2.65
CA ALA A 122 -19.69 -24.50 1.61
C ALA A 122 -19.28 -23.11 2.14
N LEU A 123 -20.18 -22.44 2.87
CA LEU A 123 -19.91 -21.16 3.50
C LEU A 123 -18.74 -21.24 4.49
N GLY A 124 -18.68 -22.28 5.32
CA GLY A 124 -17.56 -22.49 6.25
C GLY A 124 -16.21 -22.66 5.53
N ILE A 125 -16.19 -23.35 4.39
CA ILE A 125 -14.99 -23.42 3.54
C ILE A 125 -14.63 -22.04 3.00
N GLY A 126 -15.62 -21.26 2.55
CA GLY A 126 -15.42 -19.88 2.13
C GLY A 126 -14.78 -19.02 3.21
N PHE A 127 -15.28 -19.09 4.44
CA PHE A 127 -14.73 -18.33 5.56
C PHE A 127 -13.30 -18.75 5.94
N LEU A 128 -12.99 -20.05 5.91
CA LEU A 128 -11.63 -20.52 6.15
C LEU A 128 -10.64 -20.01 5.09
N VAL A 129 -11.05 -20.00 3.82
CA VAL A 129 -10.22 -19.44 2.74
C VAL A 129 -10.09 -17.92 2.87
N LEU A 130 -11.15 -17.23 3.27
CA LEU A 130 -11.10 -15.80 3.57
C LEU A 130 -10.05 -15.49 4.64
N LEU A 131 -10.10 -16.18 5.78
CA LEU A 131 -9.14 -15.97 6.87
C LEU A 131 -7.71 -16.22 6.41
N LEU A 132 -7.46 -17.34 5.72
CA LEU A 132 -6.12 -17.68 5.23
C LEU A 132 -5.59 -16.64 4.23
N SER A 133 -6.41 -16.28 3.24
CA SER A 133 -6.03 -15.30 2.21
C SER A 133 -5.84 -13.90 2.79
N SER A 134 -6.68 -13.49 3.75
CA SER A 134 -6.56 -12.20 4.43
C SER A 134 -5.30 -12.14 5.28
N SER A 135 -4.94 -13.19 6.01
CA SER A 135 -3.70 -13.25 6.78
C SER A 135 -2.47 -13.12 5.89
N ILE A 136 -2.44 -13.82 4.76
CA ILE A 136 -1.36 -13.71 3.79
C ILE A 136 -1.31 -12.28 3.24
N PHE A 137 -2.44 -11.73 2.79
CA PHE A 137 -2.51 -10.37 2.27
C PHE A 137 -2.01 -9.32 3.27
N LEU A 138 -2.48 -9.37 4.52
CA LEU A 138 -2.08 -8.43 5.57
C LEU A 138 -0.60 -8.54 5.93
N SER A 139 -0.02 -9.75 5.85
CA SER A 139 1.43 -9.94 6.09
C SER A 139 2.31 -9.20 5.08
N PHE A 140 1.80 -8.92 3.88
CA PHE A 140 2.49 -8.09 2.87
C PHE A 140 2.07 -6.62 2.93
N ALA A 141 0.77 -6.34 3.13
CA ALA A 141 0.24 -4.98 3.09
C ALA A 141 0.68 -4.13 4.28
N ILE A 142 0.80 -4.70 5.49
CA ILE A 142 1.19 -3.95 6.69
C ILE A 142 2.66 -3.47 6.60
N PRO A 143 3.66 -4.33 6.31
CA PRO A 143 5.03 -3.86 6.12
C PRO A 143 5.16 -2.84 5.00
N MET A 144 4.47 -3.05 3.86
CA MET A 144 4.51 -2.10 2.74
C MET A 144 4.03 -0.70 3.17
N ARG A 145 2.97 -0.62 3.99
CA ARG A 145 2.48 0.65 4.51
C ARG A 145 3.42 1.26 5.55
N LEU A 146 4.01 0.44 6.43
CA LEU A 146 5.00 0.90 7.41
C LEU A 146 6.30 1.39 6.77
N LEU A 147 6.62 0.92 5.56
CA LEU A 147 7.77 1.34 4.78
C LEU A 147 7.47 2.52 3.83
N SER A 148 6.23 3.00 3.78
CA SER A 148 5.89 4.19 2.99
C SER A 148 6.11 5.44 3.82
N ASP A 149 6.76 6.45 3.23
CA ASP A 149 7.00 7.72 3.92
C ASP A 149 5.66 8.39 4.30
N PRO A 150 5.58 9.04 5.48
CA PRO A 150 4.37 9.75 5.89
C PRO A 150 4.05 10.90 4.93
N VAL A 151 2.78 11.02 4.54
CA VAL A 151 2.30 12.09 3.63
C VAL A 151 2.58 13.48 4.23
N GLU A 152 2.50 13.59 5.55
CA GLU A 152 2.82 14.80 6.30
C GLU A 152 4.29 15.20 6.10
N PHE A 153 5.21 14.23 6.05
CA PHE A 153 6.63 14.49 5.81
C PHE A 153 6.89 14.88 4.34
N GLU A 154 6.17 14.28 3.38
CA GLU A 154 6.25 14.70 1.97
C GLU A 154 5.79 16.15 1.78
N ASN A 155 4.66 16.55 2.39
CA ASN A 155 4.16 17.92 2.32
C ASN A 155 5.15 18.91 2.94
N PHE A 156 5.71 18.56 4.11
CA PHE A 156 6.78 19.34 4.74
C PHE A 156 7.96 19.58 3.78
N LEU A 157 8.44 18.55 3.07
CA LEU A 157 9.54 18.72 2.13
C LEU A 157 9.21 19.66 0.97
N VAL A 158 7.96 19.66 0.51
CA VAL A 158 7.48 20.57 -0.54
C VAL A 158 7.51 22.01 -0.04
N ASP A 159 6.91 22.28 1.12
CA ASP A 159 6.86 23.63 1.70
C ASP A 159 8.28 24.15 2.02
N PHE A 160 9.14 23.27 2.55
CA PHE A 160 10.54 23.59 2.82
C PHE A 160 11.30 23.98 1.54
N ALA A 161 11.12 23.21 0.46
CA ALA A 161 11.78 23.46 -0.82
C ALA A 161 11.26 24.73 -1.52
N ASP A 162 9.97 25.03 -1.41
CA ASP A 162 9.38 26.27 -1.92
C ASP A 162 10.01 27.49 -1.22
N ASN A 163 10.25 27.41 0.09
CA ASN A 163 10.94 28.44 0.85
C ASN A 163 12.41 28.57 0.45
N GLU A 164 13.12 27.46 0.26
CA GLU A 164 14.48 27.49 -0.26
C GLU A 164 14.55 28.20 -1.63
N ALA A 165 13.64 27.86 -2.55
CA ALA A 165 13.57 28.46 -3.88
C ALA A 165 13.34 29.98 -3.85
N LYS A 166 12.57 30.50 -2.88
CA LYS A 166 12.39 31.96 -2.68
C LYS A 166 13.68 32.68 -2.31
N THR A 167 14.69 31.97 -1.80
CA THR A 167 16.01 32.52 -1.43
C THR A 167 17.13 32.16 -2.41
N ALA A 168 16.79 31.59 -3.57
CA ALA A 168 17.76 31.17 -4.58
C ALA A 168 18.58 32.33 -5.18
N ASP A 169 18.08 33.57 -5.05
CA ASP A 169 18.75 34.80 -5.44
C ASP A 169 19.88 35.23 -4.48
N PHE A 170 20.08 34.53 -3.35
CA PHE A 170 21.06 34.84 -2.33
C PHE A 170 22.43 35.22 -2.90
N ASN A 171 23.01 34.40 -3.78
CA ASN A 171 24.35 34.66 -4.32
C ASN A 171 24.38 35.94 -5.16
N ASP A 172 23.36 36.18 -5.97
CA ASP A 172 23.28 37.38 -6.79
C ASP A 172 23.21 38.63 -5.90
N HIS A 173 22.32 38.61 -4.91
CA HIS A 173 22.17 39.70 -3.95
C HIS A 173 23.43 39.92 -3.12
N PHE A 174 24.08 38.85 -2.65
CA PHE A 174 25.26 38.93 -1.80
C PHE A 174 26.46 39.58 -2.49
N PHE A 175 26.64 39.38 -3.79
CA PHE A 175 27.77 39.94 -4.55
C PHE A 175 27.46 41.28 -5.23
N ASN A 176 26.20 41.58 -5.52
CA ASN A 176 25.83 42.71 -6.36
C ASN A 176 25.13 43.87 -5.62
N LEU A 177 24.56 43.64 -4.43
CA LEU A 177 23.94 44.70 -3.64
C LEU A 177 24.96 45.45 -2.78
N SER A 178 24.67 46.72 -2.49
CA SER A 178 25.39 47.45 -1.44
C SER A 178 25.08 46.89 -0.05
N ASP A 179 25.98 47.06 0.93
CA ASP A 179 25.78 46.57 2.30
C ASP A 179 24.44 47.01 2.92
N SER A 180 23.97 48.23 2.61
CA SER A 180 22.68 48.72 3.10
C SER A 180 21.47 48.05 2.45
N GLU A 181 21.55 47.75 1.15
CA GLU A 181 20.50 47.03 0.42
C GLU A 181 20.49 45.56 0.84
N LEU A 182 21.67 44.97 0.99
CA LEU A 182 21.86 43.61 1.48
C LEU A 182 21.34 43.45 2.92
N ALA A 183 21.56 44.45 3.78
CA ALA A 183 20.99 44.45 5.14
C ALA A 183 19.45 44.49 5.12
N SER A 184 18.86 45.23 4.19
CA SER A 184 17.41 45.27 4.01
C SER A 184 16.88 43.92 3.53
N TYR A 185 17.52 43.31 2.52
CA TYR A 185 17.19 41.98 2.02
C TYR A 185 17.27 40.91 3.13
N PHE A 186 18.36 40.90 3.91
CA PHE A 186 18.50 39.95 5.01
C PHE A 186 17.40 40.09 6.07
N GLN A 187 16.99 41.31 6.41
CA GLN A 187 15.96 41.55 7.42
C GLN A 187 14.54 41.25 6.95
N ASN A 188 14.22 41.62 5.70
CA ASN A 188 12.84 41.65 5.24
C ASN A 188 12.47 40.43 4.39
N ASP A 189 13.43 39.82 3.71
CA ASP A 189 13.17 38.76 2.75
C ASP A 189 13.82 37.44 3.17
N TYR A 190 15.13 37.42 3.40
CA TYR A 190 15.88 36.17 3.61
C TYR A 190 15.64 35.53 4.99
N LEU A 191 15.87 36.25 6.10
CA LEU A 191 15.73 35.66 7.45
C LEU A 191 14.31 35.19 7.76
N PRO A 192 13.24 35.96 7.44
CA PRO A 192 11.87 35.50 7.69
C PRO A 192 11.56 34.13 7.07
N ILE A 193 12.01 33.88 5.84
CA ILE A 193 11.79 32.60 5.14
C ILE A 193 12.52 31.45 5.85
N TRP A 194 13.74 31.68 6.33
CA TRP A 194 14.47 30.62 7.06
C TRP A 194 13.91 30.37 8.46
N TYR A 195 13.36 31.38 9.13
CA TYR A 195 12.61 31.16 10.36
C TYR A 195 11.31 30.38 10.11
N GLU A 196 10.61 30.62 9.01
CA GLU A 196 9.45 29.82 8.60
C GLU A 196 9.85 28.34 8.40
N ASN A 197 10.97 28.07 7.71
CA ASN A 197 11.50 26.71 7.60
C ASN A 197 11.85 26.08 8.96
N LYS A 198 12.35 26.88 9.91
CA LYS A 198 12.62 26.41 11.27
C LYS A 198 11.33 26.01 11.99
N GLU A 199 10.24 26.77 11.80
CA GLU A 199 8.91 26.44 12.33
C GLU A 199 8.38 25.15 11.73
N LEU A 200 8.44 24.98 10.39
CA LEU A 200 8.05 23.74 9.70
C LEU A 200 8.78 22.50 10.26
N ILE A 201 10.08 22.62 10.55
CA ILE A 201 10.85 21.53 11.17
C ILE A 201 10.33 21.23 12.59
N GLN A 202 9.99 22.24 13.39
CA GLN A 202 9.46 22.02 14.73
C GLN A 202 8.08 21.37 14.69
N GLU A 203 7.21 21.78 13.76
CA GLU A 203 5.90 21.15 13.58
C GLU A 203 6.03 19.65 13.33
N ILE A 204 6.99 19.24 12.50
CA ILE A 204 7.27 17.81 12.26
C ILE A 204 7.83 17.13 13.52
N LYS A 205 8.78 17.74 14.22
CA LYS A 205 9.37 17.16 15.44
C LYS A 205 8.37 17.01 16.59
N GLU A 206 7.40 17.91 16.68
CA GLU A 206 6.35 17.90 17.72
C GLU A 206 5.15 17.04 17.31
N SER A 207 5.03 16.68 16.03
CA SER A 207 3.96 15.81 15.55
C SER A 207 4.11 14.37 16.04
N ASP A 208 2.99 13.67 16.20
CA ASP A 208 2.96 12.25 16.56
C ASP A 208 3.27 11.31 15.36
N ILE A 209 3.88 11.83 14.29
CA ILE A 209 4.19 11.01 13.11
C ILE A 209 5.39 10.09 13.40
N GLN A 210 5.29 8.84 12.95
CA GLN A 210 6.39 7.90 13.07
C GLN A 210 7.28 7.99 11.82
N LEU A 211 8.51 8.47 11.99
CA LEU A 211 9.51 8.56 10.93
C LEU A 211 10.38 7.29 10.89
N SER A 212 10.85 6.94 9.70
CA SER A 212 11.92 5.95 9.55
C SER A 212 13.26 6.59 9.96
N TRP A 213 14.27 5.76 10.26
CA TRP A 213 15.61 6.25 10.64
C TRP A 213 16.22 7.21 9.59
N ASP A 214 16.04 6.92 8.31
CA ASP A 214 16.52 7.77 7.22
C ASP A 214 15.84 9.15 7.23
N LEU A 215 14.53 9.19 7.47
CA LEU A 215 13.76 10.44 7.54
C LEU A 215 14.07 11.24 8.81
N GLU A 216 14.26 10.58 9.95
CA GLU A 216 14.73 11.24 11.19
C GLU A 216 16.10 11.89 10.96
N LYS A 217 17.01 11.16 10.28
CA LYS A 217 18.33 11.68 9.95
C LYS A 217 18.26 12.86 8.98
N LYS A 218 17.41 12.76 7.96
CA LYS A 218 17.15 13.85 7.01
C LYS A 218 16.61 15.09 7.70
N LEU A 219 15.64 14.94 8.61
CA LEU A 219 15.09 16.04 9.40
C LEU A 219 16.16 16.69 10.29
N GLU A 220 17.04 15.91 10.92
CA GLU A 220 18.17 16.43 11.70
C GLU A 220 19.12 17.26 10.84
N LEU A 221 19.42 16.81 9.62
CA LEU A 221 20.28 17.54 8.69
C LEU A 221 19.63 18.82 8.16
N LEU A 222 18.34 18.79 7.82
CA LEU A 222 17.58 19.97 7.42
C LEU A 222 17.50 21.01 8.55
N ASP A 223 17.41 20.57 9.80
CA ASP A 223 17.46 21.43 10.98
C ASP A 223 18.79 22.18 11.10
N LYS A 224 19.90 21.44 10.97
CA LYS A 224 21.25 22.02 10.97
C LYS A 224 21.47 22.96 9.79
N TYR A 225 21.00 22.57 8.61
CA TYR A 225 21.06 23.38 7.40
C TYR A 225 20.34 24.72 7.60
N THR A 226 19.12 24.67 8.14
CA THR A 226 18.30 25.85 8.44
C THR A 226 19.00 26.77 9.46
N ASP A 227 19.56 26.21 10.54
CA ASP A 227 20.31 26.99 11.53
C ASP A 227 21.51 27.71 10.92
N LYS A 228 22.24 27.04 10.02
CA LYS A 228 23.37 27.66 9.31
C LYS A 228 22.90 28.77 8.38
N ARG A 229 21.80 28.57 7.66
CA ARG A 229 21.22 29.59 6.78
C ARG A 229 20.79 30.84 7.55
N ILE A 230 20.15 30.68 8.71
CA ILE A 230 19.81 31.78 9.62
C ILE A 230 21.08 32.49 10.09
N LEU A 231 22.09 31.72 10.51
CA LEU A 231 23.35 32.26 11.02
C LEU A 231 24.07 33.16 10.00
N VAL A 232 24.02 32.84 8.70
CA VAL A 232 24.56 33.72 7.63
C VAL A 232 23.96 35.13 7.73
N GLY A 233 22.63 35.24 7.81
CA GLY A 233 21.95 36.53 7.88
C GLY A 233 22.21 37.26 9.20
N GLU A 234 22.24 36.53 10.32
CA GLU A 234 22.51 37.12 11.63
C GLU A 234 23.93 37.68 11.75
N VAL A 235 24.94 36.95 11.24
CA VAL A 235 26.34 37.39 11.21
C VAL A 235 26.48 38.65 10.38
N PHE A 236 25.92 38.66 9.16
CA PHE A 236 25.95 39.84 8.30
C PHE A 236 25.35 41.06 9.00
N LEU A 237 24.14 40.93 9.55
CA LEU A 237 23.43 42.06 10.18
C LEU A 237 24.11 42.56 11.44
N LYS A 238 24.75 41.68 12.21
CA LYS A 238 25.53 42.05 13.39
C LYS A 238 26.75 42.89 13.02
N ASP A 239 27.51 42.46 12.03
CA ASP A 239 28.72 43.17 11.58
C ASP A 239 28.38 44.50 10.92
N TYR A 240 27.33 44.54 10.09
CA TYR A 240 26.78 45.77 9.52
C TYR A 240 26.42 46.81 10.59
N LYS A 241 25.71 46.40 11.65
CA LYS A 241 25.35 47.28 12.78
C LYS A 241 26.56 47.81 13.54
N ASN A 242 27.60 46.99 13.68
CA ASN A 242 28.82 47.36 14.41
C ASN A 242 29.85 48.09 13.54
N ARG A 243 29.57 48.29 12.24
CA ARG A 243 30.50 48.87 11.25
C ARG A 243 31.83 48.10 11.15
N HIS A 244 31.76 46.79 11.35
CA HIS A 244 32.88 45.87 11.12
C HIS A 244 32.71 45.21 9.75
N ALA A 245 33.76 45.24 8.93
CA ALA A 245 33.73 44.68 7.57
C ALA A 245 34.43 43.31 7.50
N THR A 246 34.16 42.44 8.48
CA THR A 246 34.81 41.13 8.64
C THR A 246 33.90 39.94 8.32
N TYR A 247 32.60 40.17 8.14
CA TYR A 247 31.58 39.13 7.93
C TYR A 247 31.85 38.18 6.77
N ILE A 248 32.65 38.58 5.76
CA ILE A 248 32.91 37.76 4.57
C ILE A 248 33.60 36.44 4.95
N GLU A 249 34.58 36.48 5.86
CA GLU A 249 35.31 35.28 6.27
C GLU A 249 34.41 34.34 7.08
N ASP A 250 33.63 34.89 8.02
CA ASP A 250 32.68 34.14 8.84
C ASP A 250 31.59 33.49 7.99
N ILE A 251 31.02 34.21 7.01
CA ILE A 251 30.01 33.67 6.10
C ILE A 251 30.60 32.58 5.22
N ASN A 252 31.82 32.74 4.70
CA ASN A 252 32.46 31.69 3.90
C ASN A 252 32.66 30.39 4.70
N LEU A 253 33.01 30.48 5.99
CA LEU A 253 33.09 29.31 6.86
C LEU A 253 31.72 28.64 7.03
N ILE A 254 30.67 29.42 7.27
CA ILE A 254 29.30 28.90 7.40
C ILE A 254 28.83 28.25 6.09
N MET A 255 29.15 28.84 4.94
CA MET A 255 28.83 28.27 3.62
C MET A 255 29.56 26.94 3.37
N GLY A 256 30.78 26.78 3.90
CA GLY A 256 31.48 25.50 3.91
C GLY A 256 30.72 24.42 4.69
N ASP A 257 30.28 24.74 5.91
CA ASP A 257 29.46 23.82 6.72
C ASP A 257 28.15 23.45 6.02
N ILE A 258 27.51 24.42 5.35
CA ILE A 258 26.30 24.18 4.55
C ILE A 258 26.58 23.17 3.44
N HIS A 259 27.69 23.32 2.72
CA HIS A 259 28.04 22.41 1.64
C HIS A 259 28.26 20.98 2.15
N ASP A 260 28.91 20.81 3.31
CA ASP A 260 29.08 19.49 3.92
C ASP A 260 27.73 18.86 4.33
N ILE A 261 26.80 19.65 4.88
CA ILE A 261 25.44 19.17 5.21
C ILE A 261 24.68 18.76 3.94
N LEU A 262 24.77 19.54 2.86
CA LEU A 262 24.12 19.21 1.58
C LEU A 262 24.67 17.91 1.00
N ARG A 263 25.99 17.66 1.10
CA ARG A 263 26.58 16.38 0.69
C ARG A 263 26.04 15.22 1.52
N GLU A 264 25.93 15.37 2.85
CA GLU A 264 25.32 14.34 3.70
C GLU A 264 23.84 14.09 3.35
N LEU A 265 23.09 15.14 2.96
CA LEU A 265 21.71 15.01 2.49
C LEU A 265 21.62 14.26 1.16
N GLU A 266 22.55 14.48 0.22
CA GLU A 266 22.61 13.77 -1.06
C GLU A 266 22.89 12.27 -0.87
N GLU A 267 23.67 11.88 0.14
CA GLU A 267 23.97 10.47 0.45
C GLU A 267 22.77 9.69 1.01
N LEU A 268 21.70 10.37 1.44
CA LEU A 268 20.46 9.78 1.93
C LEU A 268 19.42 9.52 0.82
N TYR A 269 19.73 9.87 -0.44
CA TYR A 269 18.91 9.59 -1.63
C TYR A 269 19.44 8.41 -2.43
#